data_AF-A0A1H4ZUB9-F1
#
_entry.id   AF-A0A1H4ZUB9-F1
#
_cell.length_a   1.000
_cell.length_b   1.000
_cell.length_c   1.000
_cell.angle_alpha   90.00
_cell.angle_beta   90.00
_cell.angle_gamma   90.00
#
_symmetry.space_group_name_H-M   'P 1'
#
loop_
_entity.id
_entity.type
_entity.pdbx_description
1 polymer ?
#
loop_
_entity_poly.entity_id
_entity_poly.type
_entity_poly.pdbx_seq_one_letter_code
_entity_poly.pdbx_strand_id
1 'polypeptide(L)'
;MNRVRTRGAVRAAGLAVAVVALLAGCSQHYEDQRGKGDAPVQGKAGDNTPAEVYNFPDGFGNLATKCVGHGYRAYVTTNANAPSNVQIVEDKACAG
;
A
#
# COMPACT_ATOMS: atom_id res chain seq x y z
N MET A 1 -52.02 17.36 -8.10
CA MET A 1 -51.02 17.66 -7.03
C MET A 1 -50.03 16.52 -6.74
N ASN A 2 -50.18 15.28 -7.26
CA ASN A 2 -49.28 14.16 -6.94
C ASN A 2 -47.96 14.10 -7.73
N ARG A 3 -47.90 14.58 -8.98
CA ARG A 3 -46.68 14.50 -9.84
C ARG A 3 -45.54 15.42 -9.41
N VAL A 4 -45.84 16.55 -8.78
CA VAL A 4 -44.84 17.52 -8.31
C VAL A 4 -44.11 16.98 -7.07
N ARG A 5 -44.85 16.32 -6.17
CA ARG A 5 -44.30 15.67 -4.97
C ARG A 5 -43.38 14.49 -5.30
N THR A 6 -43.75 13.67 -6.31
CA THR A 6 -42.91 12.54 -6.77
C THR A 6 -41.62 13.01 -7.42
N ARG A 7 -41.66 14.09 -8.23
CA ARG A 7 -40.46 14.66 -8.86
C ARG A 7 -39.50 15.28 -7.85
N GLY A 8 -40.01 15.89 -6.78
CA GLY A 8 -39.20 16.39 -5.66
C GLY A 8 -38.49 15.27 -4.90
N ALA A 9 -39.21 14.18 -4.60
CA ALA A 9 -38.68 13.03 -3.88
C ALA A 9 -37.55 12.31 -4.66
N VAL A 10 -37.71 12.13 -5.97
CA VAL A 10 -36.68 11.49 -6.82
C VAL A 10 -35.42 12.34 -6.91
N ARG A 11 -35.55 13.68 -7.00
CA ARG A 11 -34.38 14.59 -7.03
C ARG A 11 -33.64 14.61 -5.70
N ALA A 12 -34.37 14.61 -4.58
CA ALA A 12 -33.77 14.56 -3.25
C ALA A 12 -33.02 13.22 -3.01
N ALA A 13 -33.61 12.10 -3.45
CA ALA A 13 -32.97 10.79 -3.37
C ALA A 13 -31.69 10.72 -4.22
N GLY A 14 -31.73 11.25 -5.45
CA GLY A 14 -30.55 11.30 -6.32
C GLY A 14 -29.41 12.14 -5.74
N LEU A 15 -29.73 13.29 -5.13
CA LEU A 15 -28.74 14.14 -4.47
C LEU A 15 -28.12 13.46 -3.25
N ALA A 16 -28.95 12.78 -2.43
CA ALA A 16 -28.47 12.04 -1.27
C ALA A 16 -27.51 10.90 -1.66
N VAL A 17 -27.82 10.15 -2.72
CA VAL A 17 -26.93 9.09 -3.22
C VAL A 17 -25.61 9.66 -3.75
N ALA A 18 -25.65 10.79 -4.47
CA ALA A 18 -24.44 11.44 -4.96
C ALA A 18 -23.54 11.94 -3.81
N VAL A 19 -24.13 12.53 -2.77
CA VAL A 19 -23.39 12.98 -1.58
C VAL A 19 -22.77 11.80 -0.83
N VAL A 20 -23.50 10.70 -0.65
CA VAL A 20 -22.96 9.48 0.00
C VAL A 20 -21.83 8.87 -0.84
N ALA A 21 -21.96 8.83 -2.17
CA ALA A 21 -20.92 8.32 -3.05
C ALA A 21 -19.64 9.18 -3.02
N LEU A 22 -19.78 10.51 -2.94
CA LEU A 22 -18.65 11.43 -2.79
C LEU A 22 -17.97 11.29 -1.42
N LEU A 23 -18.73 11.00 -0.36
CA LEU A 23 -18.19 10.81 0.99
C LEU A 23 -17.58 9.42 1.20
N ALA A 24 -18.08 8.39 0.52
CA ALA A 24 -17.57 7.02 0.60
C ALA A 24 -16.28 6.79 -0.20
N GLY A 25 -15.87 7.73 -1.06
CA GLY A 25 -14.64 7.66 -1.86
C GLY A 25 -13.37 8.13 -1.13
N CYS A 26 -13.50 8.76 0.03
CA CYS A 26 -12.35 9.11 0.87
C CYS A 26 -11.97 7.89 1.70
N SER A 27 -11.07 7.07 1.20
CA SER A 27 -10.53 5.91 1.92
C SER A 27 -9.91 6.34 3.26
N GLN A 28 -10.66 6.20 4.35
CA GLN A 28 -10.15 6.45 5.71
C GLN A 28 -9.07 5.43 6.14
N HIS A 29 -8.75 4.44 5.31
CA HIS A 29 -7.86 3.33 5.61
C HIS A 29 -6.61 3.24 4.73
N TYR A 30 -6.27 4.27 3.94
CA TYR A 30 -4.96 4.27 3.25
C TYR A 30 -3.80 4.57 4.21
N GLU A 31 -4.09 5.19 5.35
CA GLU A 31 -3.15 5.46 6.42
C GLU A 31 -3.36 4.44 7.54
N ASP A 32 -2.61 3.34 7.48
CA ASP A 32 -2.44 2.45 8.61
C ASP A 32 -1.87 3.29 9.77
N GLN A 33 -2.53 3.28 10.94
CA GLN A 33 -2.57 4.33 11.98
C GLN A 33 -1.23 4.72 12.64
N ARG A 34 -0.08 4.45 12.02
CA ARG A 34 1.26 4.65 12.56
C ARG A 34 2.28 5.16 11.53
N GLY A 35 1.86 5.67 10.37
CA GLY A 35 2.80 6.01 9.29
C GLY A 35 3.56 4.77 8.78
N LYS A 36 2.87 3.63 8.82
CA LYS A 36 3.35 2.30 8.42
C LYS A 36 2.78 1.85 7.07
N GLY A 37 2.11 2.76 6.35
CA GLY A 37 1.70 2.48 4.98
C GLY A 37 2.93 2.24 4.11
N ASP A 38 2.84 1.26 3.21
CA ASP A 38 3.87 1.04 2.20
C ASP A 38 4.13 2.33 1.42
N ALA A 39 5.39 2.57 1.06
CA ALA A 39 5.74 3.74 0.26
C ALA A 39 4.89 3.75 -1.03
N PRO A 40 4.37 4.91 -1.45
CA PRO A 40 3.51 4.99 -2.63
C PRO A 40 4.29 4.51 -3.86
N VAL A 41 3.72 3.52 -4.55
CA VAL A 41 4.34 2.97 -5.75
C VAL A 41 3.94 3.79 -6.97
N GLN A 42 4.90 4.51 -7.56
CA GLN A 42 4.68 5.25 -8.80
C GLN A 42 4.24 4.28 -9.91
N GLY A 43 3.09 4.54 -10.55
CA GLY A 43 2.59 3.70 -11.65
C GLY A 43 1.70 2.51 -11.27
N LYS A 44 1.27 2.41 -10.00
CA LYS A 44 0.25 1.48 -9.45
C LYS A 44 0.61 0.00 -9.33
N ALA A 45 1.69 -0.48 -9.95
CA ALA A 45 2.19 -1.84 -9.72
C ALA A 45 3.71 -1.78 -9.62
N GLY A 46 4.23 -1.97 -8.41
CA GLY A 46 5.67 -2.12 -8.21
C GLY A 46 6.15 -3.45 -8.75
N ASP A 47 7.43 -3.74 -8.52
CA ASP A 47 7.90 -5.11 -8.72
C ASP A 47 7.25 -6.03 -7.68
N ASN A 48 6.32 -6.87 -8.15
CA ASN A 48 5.55 -7.84 -7.35
C ASN A 48 6.18 -9.25 -7.32
N THR A 49 7.39 -9.44 -7.83
CA THR A 49 8.11 -10.71 -7.66
C THR A 49 8.44 -10.94 -6.17
N PRO A 50 8.47 -12.19 -5.68
CA PRO A 50 8.84 -12.46 -4.29
C PRO A 50 10.30 -12.08 -4.03
N ALA A 51 10.58 -11.60 -2.82
CA ALA A 51 11.96 -11.48 -2.35
C ALA A 51 12.56 -12.87 -2.09
N GLU A 52 13.88 -12.98 -2.22
CA GLU A 52 14.61 -14.15 -1.73
C GLU A 52 14.75 -14.05 -0.21
N VAL A 53 14.56 -15.16 0.51
CA VAL A 53 14.54 -15.19 1.98
C VAL A 53 15.54 -16.22 2.49
N TYR A 54 16.42 -15.77 3.39
CA TYR A 54 17.37 -16.61 4.13
C TYR A 54 16.91 -16.76 5.58
N ASN A 55 16.67 -18.00 6.00
CA ASN A 55 16.21 -18.31 7.34
C ASN A 55 17.36 -18.33 8.34
N PHE A 56 17.19 -17.70 9.50
CA PHE A 56 18.16 -17.70 10.58
C PHE A 56 17.60 -18.54 11.75
N PRO A 57 17.99 -19.81 11.88
CA PRO A 57 17.36 -20.76 12.82
C PRO A 57 17.76 -20.54 14.29
N ASP A 58 18.69 -19.65 14.55
CA ASP A 58 19.33 -19.34 15.83
C ASP A 58 18.64 -18.18 16.59
N GLY A 59 17.42 -17.83 16.18
CA GLY A 59 16.57 -16.86 16.88
C GLY A 59 16.74 -15.40 16.41
N PHE A 60 17.57 -15.16 15.40
CA PHE A 60 17.62 -13.88 14.70
C PHE A 60 16.48 -13.77 13.67
N GLY A 61 16.14 -12.53 13.28
CA GLY A 61 15.15 -12.30 12.23
C GLY A 61 15.67 -12.77 10.87
N ASN A 62 14.81 -13.39 10.08
CA ASN A 62 15.13 -13.79 8.70
C ASN A 62 15.55 -12.59 7.85
N LEU A 63 16.44 -12.82 6.91
CA LEU A 63 16.92 -11.83 5.96
C LEU A 63 16.15 -11.98 4.64
N ALA A 64 15.49 -10.93 4.19
CA ALA A 64 14.92 -10.86 2.85
C ALA A 64 15.76 -9.93 1.97
N THR A 65 15.92 -10.28 0.69
CA THR A 65 16.68 -9.47 -0.28
C THR A 65 16.00 -9.40 -1.64
N LYS A 66 16.14 -8.24 -2.29
CA LYS A 66 15.60 -7.99 -3.62
C LYS A 66 16.32 -6.85 -4.32
N CYS A 67 16.43 -6.90 -5.64
CA CYS A 67 16.82 -5.74 -6.44
C CYS A 67 15.76 -4.64 -6.32
N VAL A 68 16.19 -3.40 -6.13
CA VAL A 68 15.31 -2.23 -5.96
C VAL A 68 15.48 -1.19 -7.08
N GLY A 69 16.07 -1.62 -8.20
CA GLY A 69 16.33 -0.81 -9.39
C GLY A 69 17.68 -0.12 -9.38
N HIS A 70 18.06 0.41 -10.56
CA HIS A 70 19.24 1.24 -10.76
C HIS A 70 20.59 0.63 -10.30
N GLY A 71 20.73 -0.70 -10.29
CA GLY A 71 21.97 -1.34 -9.81
C GLY A 71 22.07 -1.44 -8.29
N TYR A 72 20.95 -1.39 -7.57
CA TYR A 72 20.92 -1.51 -6.11
C TYR A 72 20.12 -2.73 -5.65
N ARG A 73 20.58 -3.32 -4.55
CA ARG A 73 19.91 -4.39 -3.82
C ARG A 73 19.60 -3.93 -2.41
N ALA A 74 18.38 -4.22 -1.96
CA ALA A 74 17.99 -4.04 -0.58
C ALA A 74 18.11 -5.37 0.18
N TYR A 75 18.45 -5.25 1.46
CA TYR A 75 18.43 -6.28 2.48
C TYR A 75 17.59 -5.78 3.63
N VAL A 76 16.63 -6.59 4.08
CA VAL A 76 15.78 -6.26 5.21
C VAL A 76 15.69 -7.44 6.17
N THR A 77 15.73 -7.17 7.48
CA THR A 77 15.40 -8.18 8.49
C THR A 77 13.99 -7.96 9.00
N THR A 78 13.19 -9.02 9.02
CA THR A 78 11.83 -8.94 9.59
C THR A 78 11.93 -8.95 11.11
N ASN A 79 11.30 -7.98 11.76
CA ASN A 79 11.16 -7.96 13.22
C ASN A 79 9.68 -7.74 13.60
N ALA A 80 9.14 -8.64 14.42
CA ALA A 80 7.73 -8.59 14.81
C ALA A 80 7.40 -7.46 15.79
N ASN A 81 8.35 -7.10 16.68
CA ASN A 81 8.09 -6.22 17.82
C ASN A 81 9.04 -5.01 17.89
N ALA A 82 9.98 -4.88 16.96
CA ALA A 82 10.94 -3.79 16.87
C ALA A 82 11.08 -3.31 15.41
N PRO A 83 11.77 -2.19 15.16
CA PRO A 83 12.06 -1.75 13.81
C PRO A 83 12.79 -2.83 13.00
N SER A 84 12.42 -2.97 11.73
CA SER A 84 13.19 -3.76 10.77
C SER A 84 14.47 -3.00 10.42
N ASN A 85 15.57 -3.72 10.21
CA ASN A 85 16.79 -3.11 9.69
C ASN A 85 16.75 -3.14 8.17
N VAL A 86 17.23 -2.08 7.52
CA VAL A 86 17.38 -2.03 6.06
C VAL A 86 18.80 -1.63 5.70
N GLN A 87 19.36 -2.32 4.70
CA GLN A 87 20.61 -1.93 4.07
C GLN A 87 20.42 -1.94 2.55
N ILE A 88 20.88 -0.87 1.89
CA ILE A 88 20.90 -0.77 0.44
C ILE A 88 22.35 -0.68 0.01
N VAL A 89 22.74 -1.54 -0.93
CA VAL A 89 24.10 -1.61 -1.46
C VAL A 89 24.06 -1.63 -2.98
N GLU A 90 25.15 -1.18 -3.58
CA GLU A 90 25.38 -1.36 -5.01
C GLU A 90 25.54 -2.87 -5.31
N ASP A 91 24.81 -3.33 -6.32
CA ASP A 91 24.88 -4.69 -6.85
C ASP A 91 24.77 -4.64 -8.37
N LYS A 92 25.86 -4.98 -9.05
CA LYS A 92 25.93 -5.01 -10.52
C LYS A 92 24.95 -6.01 -11.14
N ALA A 93 24.54 -7.05 -10.39
CA ALA A 93 23.52 -7.99 -10.87
C ALA A 93 22.12 -7.36 -10.93
N CYS A 94 21.90 -6.23 -10.24
CA CYS A 94 20.62 -5.51 -10.21
C CYS A 94 20.55 -4.33 -11.20
N ALA A 95 21.51 -4.21 -12.13
CA ALA A 95 21.58 -3.11 -13.10
C ALA A 95 20.78 -3.36 -14.39
N GLY A 96 20.12 -4.51 -14.50
CA GLY A 96 19.35 -4.95 -15.68
C GLY A 96 18.00 -4.26 -15.86
#